data_AF-A0A328A1A4-F1
#
_entry.id   AF-A0A328A1A4-F1
#
_cell.length_a   1.000
_cell.length_b   1.000
_cell.length_c   1.000
_cell.angle_alpha   90.00
_cell.angle_beta   90.00
_cell.angle_gamma   90.00
#
_symmetry.space_group_name_H-M   'P 1'
#
loop_
_entity.id
_entity.type
_entity.pdbx_description
1 polymer ?
#
loop_
_entity_poly.entity_id
_entity_poly.type
_entity_poly.pdbx_seq_one_letter_code
_entity_poly.pdbx_strand_id
1 'polypeptide(L)'
;MNELITSMGIQNFLSLFDFLGYIDLGHFLQLNDAQTSIVNGLKKISGFLRVVGLAVAAVYVAIAGYQFMWGGPNGSQAGKTYLLNAVIGLVLIYGAGEIANWVADNVANF
;
A
#
# COMPACT_ATOMS: atom_id res chain seq x y z
N MET A 1 41.59 39.89 -24.75
CA MET A 1 40.16 39.71 -25.13
C MET A 1 39.82 38.26 -25.43
N ASN A 2 40.60 37.54 -26.25
CA ASN A 2 40.34 36.11 -26.57
C ASN A 2 40.33 35.18 -25.35
N GLU A 3 41.25 35.36 -24.40
CA GLU A 3 41.34 34.54 -23.18
C GLU A 3 40.17 34.76 -22.20
N LEU A 4 39.53 35.92 -22.27
CA LEU A 4 38.38 36.26 -21.43
C LEU A 4 37.11 35.58 -21.95
N ILE A 5 36.97 35.46 -23.27
CA ILE A 5 35.85 34.76 -23.92
C ILE A 5 35.97 33.25 -23.72
N THR A 6 37.17 32.68 -23.81
CA THR A 6 37.39 31.25 -23.52
C THR A 6 37.22 30.93 -22.04
N SER A 7 37.67 31.81 -21.14
CA SER A 7 37.43 31.67 -19.71
C SER A 7 35.93 31.71 -19.39
N MET A 8 35.17 32.69 -19.90
CA MET A 8 33.71 32.75 -19.72
C MET A 8 32.98 31.53 -20.31
N GLY A 9 33.42 31.02 -21.47
CA GLY A 9 32.86 29.81 -22.07
C GLY A 9 33.09 28.55 -21.23
N ILE A 10 34.30 28.40 -20.67
CA ILE A 10 34.63 27.27 -19.79
C ILE A 10 33.89 27.36 -18.47
N GLN A 11 33.77 28.55 -17.86
CA GLN A 11 33.01 28.71 -16.61
C GLN A 11 31.51 28.43 -16.81
N ASN A 12 30.93 28.86 -17.94
CA ASN A 12 29.54 28.56 -18.28
C ASN A 12 29.30 27.07 -18.56
N PHE A 13 30.29 26.38 -19.13
CA PHE A 13 30.24 24.94 -19.32
C PHE A 13 30.35 24.20 -17.97
N LEU A 14 31.30 24.58 -17.11
CA LEU A 14 31.45 23.98 -15.79
C LEU A 14 30.21 24.19 -14.90
N SER A 15 29.59 25.38 -14.94
CA SER A 15 28.35 25.63 -14.20
C SER A 15 27.15 24.88 -14.77
N LEU A 16 27.14 24.59 -16.08
CA LEU A 16 26.15 23.70 -16.69
C LEU A 16 26.36 22.25 -16.25
N PHE A 17 27.62 21.79 -16.11
CA PHE A 17 27.93 20.47 -15.55
C PHE A 17 27.57 20.38 -14.06
N ASP A 18 27.80 21.43 -13.27
CA ASP A 18 27.32 21.51 -11.88
C ASP A 18 25.79 21.52 -11.80
N PHE A 19 25.10 22.23 -12.71
CA PHE A 19 23.64 22.21 -12.82
C PHE A 19 23.10 20.83 -13.19
N LEU A 20 23.74 20.12 -14.12
CA LEU A 20 23.37 18.74 -14.49
C LEU A 20 23.70 17.73 -13.39
N GLY A 21 24.77 17.93 -12.62
CA GLY A 21 25.07 17.15 -11.41
C GLY A 21 24.05 17.37 -10.28
N TYR A 22 23.39 18.54 -10.27
CA TYR A 22 22.29 18.87 -9.36
C TYR A 22 20.94 18.30 -9.80
N ILE A 23 20.79 17.89 -11.08
CA ILE A 23 19.73 16.97 -11.51
C ILE A 23 20.13 15.58 -11.01
N ASP A 24 19.95 15.39 -9.70
CA ASP A 24 20.34 14.18 -8.99
C ASP A 24 19.48 13.01 -9.48
N LEU A 25 20.03 12.22 -10.41
CA LEU A 25 19.52 10.89 -10.75
C LEU A 25 19.33 10.02 -9.49
N GLY A 26 20.08 10.29 -8.42
CA GLY A 26 19.90 9.69 -7.09
C GLY A 26 18.62 10.13 -6.39
N HIS A 27 18.09 11.33 -6.66
CA HIS A 27 16.79 11.79 -6.16
C HIS A 27 15.65 11.13 -6.95
N PHE A 28 15.82 10.91 -8.26
CA PHE A 28 14.91 10.10 -9.08
C PHE A 28 14.94 8.61 -8.71
N LEU A 29 16.11 8.08 -8.35
CA LEU A 29 16.27 6.72 -7.82
C LEU A 29 15.76 6.60 -6.38
N GLN A 30 15.92 7.62 -5.53
CA GLN A 30 15.34 7.66 -4.19
C GLN A 30 13.82 7.75 -4.21
N LEU A 31 13.22 8.46 -5.18
CA LEU A 31 11.77 8.44 -5.37
C LEU A 31 11.30 7.03 -5.73
N ASN A 32 12.03 6.32 -6.60
CA ASN A 32 11.76 4.93 -6.96
C ASN A 32 11.96 3.95 -5.77
N ASP A 33 13.03 4.09 -4.99
CA ASP A 33 13.33 3.24 -3.83
C ASP A 33 12.40 3.54 -2.63
N ALA A 34 12.01 4.80 -2.44
CA ALA A 34 11.01 5.21 -1.45
C ALA A 34 9.62 4.70 -1.83
N GLN A 35 9.21 4.82 -3.10
CA GLN A 35 7.97 4.22 -3.61
C GLN A 35 7.99 2.70 -3.42
N THR A 36 9.08 2.04 -3.80
CA THR A 36 9.22 0.58 -3.66
C THR A 36 9.19 0.13 -2.20
N SER A 37 9.80 0.90 -1.29
CA SER A 37 9.78 0.63 0.15
C SER A 37 8.41 0.87 0.78
N ILE A 38 7.70 1.92 0.36
CA ILE A 38 6.32 2.22 0.79
C ILE A 38 5.36 1.14 0.30
N VAL A 39 5.43 0.77 -0.98
CA VAL A 39 4.59 -0.30 -1.56
C VAL A 39 4.86 -1.64 -0.88
N ASN A 40 6.12 -1.97 -0.63
CA ASN A 40 6.48 -3.21 0.08
C ASN A 40 6.02 -3.19 1.56
N GLY A 41 6.11 -2.04 2.24
CA GLY A 41 5.58 -1.86 3.59
C GLY A 41 4.05 -2.01 3.64
N LEU A 42 3.33 -1.37 2.72
CA LEU A 42 1.88 -1.50 2.58
C LEU A 42 1.45 -2.92 2.25
N LYS A 43 2.20 -3.64 1.38
CA LYS A 43 1.97 -5.06 1.08
C LYS A 43 2.17 -5.95 2.32
N LYS A 44 3.19 -5.69 3.14
CA LYS A 44 3.38 -6.42 4.40
C LYS A 44 2.26 -6.16 5.41
N ILE A 45 1.87 -4.90 5.60
CA ILE A 45 0.80 -4.53 6.54
C ILE A 45 -0.55 -5.09 6.08
N SER A 46 -0.89 -4.94 4.79
CA SER A 46 -2.13 -5.50 4.23
C SER A 46 -2.15 -7.03 4.30
N GLY A 47 -1.02 -7.69 4.07
CA GLY A 47 -0.87 -9.13 4.25
C GLY A 47 -1.12 -9.56 5.69
N PHE A 48 -0.52 -8.87 6.67
CA PHE A 48 -0.77 -9.12 8.09
C PHE A 48 -2.23 -8.88 8.47
N LEU A 49 -2.82 -7.78 8.00
CA LEU A 49 -4.23 -7.43 8.26
C LEU A 49 -5.20 -8.46 7.68
N ARG A 50 -4.88 -9.02 6.50
CA ARG A 50 -5.62 -10.14 5.90
C ARG A 50 -5.59 -11.37 6.80
N VAL A 51 -4.42 -11.77 7.29
CA VAL A 51 -4.28 -12.96 8.16
C VAL A 51 -5.04 -12.78 9.48
N VAL A 52 -4.87 -11.63 10.14
CA VAL A 52 -5.58 -11.32 11.40
C VAL A 52 -7.09 -11.25 11.16
N GLY A 53 -7.52 -10.58 10.10
CA GLY A 53 -8.93 -10.46 9.77
C GLY A 53 -9.60 -11.80 9.45
N LEU A 54 -8.88 -12.72 8.80
CA LEU A 54 -9.37 -14.07 8.51
C LEU A 54 -9.48 -14.92 9.80
N ALA A 55 -8.53 -14.77 10.72
CA ALA A 55 -8.60 -15.40 12.04
C ALA A 55 -9.80 -14.89 12.86
N VAL A 56 -10.04 -13.57 12.87
CA VAL A 56 -11.21 -12.98 13.53
C VAL A 56 -12.51 -13.47 12.89
N ALA A 57 -12.58 -13.50 11.55
CA ALA A 57 -13.76 -14.01 10.84
C ALA A 57 -14.08 -15.47 11.23
N ALA A 58 -13.06 -16.33 11.36
CA ALA A 58 -13.24 -17.71 11.80
C ALA A 58 -13.85 -17.80 13.21
N VAL A 59 -13.43 -16.94 14.14
CA VAL A 59 -14.01 -16.87 15.49
C VAL A 59 -15.48 -16.45 15.44
N TYR A 60 -15.82 -15.44 14.65
CA TYR A 60 -17.22 -15.01 14.49
C TYR A 60 -18.11 -16.09 13.88
N VAL A 61 -17.59 -16.89 12.94
CA VAL A 61 -18.31 -18.04 12.38
C VAL A 61 -18.50 -19.14 13.44
N ALA A 62 -17.49 -19.41 14.27
CA ALA A 62 -17.63 -20.38 15.37
C ALA A 62 -18.68 -19.93 16.41
N ILE A 63 -18.68 -18.64 16.78
CA ILE A 63 -19.69 -18.06 17.68
C ILE A 63 -21.07 -18.15 17.03
N ALA A 64 -21.21 -17.81 15.75
CA ALA A 64 -22.46 -17.93 15.02
C ALA A 64 -22.97 -19.38 14.99
N GLY A 65 -22.10 -20.36 14.77
CA GLY A 65 -22.42 -21.79 14.80
C GLY A 65 -22.90 -22.25 16.18
N TYR A 66 -22.22 -21.83 17.25
CA TYR A 66 -22.65 -22.12 18.62
C TYR A 66 -24.03 -21.49 18.91
N GLN A 67 -24.24 -20.23 18.51
CA GLN A 67 -25.52 -19.53 18.68
C GLN A 67 -26.66 -20.22 17.91
N PHE A 68 -26.37 -20.76 16.72
CA PHE A 68 -27.34 -21.50 15.91
C PHE A 68 -27.73 -22.84 16.54
N MET A 69 -26.77 -23.54 17.14
CA MET A 69 -26.98 -24.87 17.71
C MET A 69 -27.55 -24.82 19.14
N TRP A 70 -27.19 -23.82 19.95
CA TRP A 70 -27.49 -23.77 21.40
C TRP A 70 -28.26 -22.51 21.85
N GLY A 71 -28.50 -21.54 20.96
CA GLY A 71 -29.01 -20.21 21.35
C GLY A 71 -30.52 -20.08 21.54
N GLY A 72 -31.29 -21.17 21.51
CA GLY A 72 -32.74 -21.15 21.70
C GLY A 72 -33.50 -20.36 20.60
N PRO A 73 -34.72 -19.85 20.88
CA PRO A 73 -35.60 -19.24 19.87
C PRO A 73 -34.99 -18.03 19.13
N ASN A 74 -34.11 -17.28 19.81
CA ASN A 74 -33.45 -16.10 19.25
C ASN A 74 -32.02 -16.39 18.74
N GLY A 75 -31.52 -17.61 18.92
CA GLY A 75 -30.16 -18.01 18.55
C GLY A 75 -29.89 -17.92 17.05
N SER A 76 -30.90 -18.24 16.22
CA SER A 76 -30.83 -18.13 14.76
C SER A 76 -30.71 -16.68 14.27
N GLN A 77 -31.43 -15.73 14.88
CA GLN A 77 -31.30 -14.31 14.52
C GLN A 77 -29.93 -13.75 14.93
N ALA A 78 -29.48 -14.01 16.16
CA ALA A 78 -28.18 -13.57 16.63
C ALA A 78 -27.04 -14.19 15.81
N GLY A 79 -27.10 -15.50 15.52
CA GLY A 79 -26.13 -16.20 14.70
C GLY A 79 -26.02 -15.62 13.29
N LYS A 80 -27.16 -15.30 12.64
CA LYS A 80 -27.16 -14.63 11.33
C LYS A 80 -26.47 -13.27 11.36
N THR A 81 -26.67 -12.48 12.42
CA THR A 81 -26.00 -11.17 12.57
C THR A 81 -24.48 -11.33 12.68
N TYR A 82 -24.00 -12.29 13.48
CA TYR A 82 -22.56 -12.57 13.58
C TYR A 82 -21.96 -13.05 12.26
N LEU A 83 -22.69 -13.89 11.53
CA LEU A 83 -22.27 -14.41 10.23
C LEU A 83 -22.27 -13.30 9.16
N LEU A 84 -23.26 -12.41 9.18
CA LEU A 84 -23.32 -11.24 8.30
C LEU A 84 -22.15 -10.28 8.56
N ASN A 85 -21.84 -10.01 9.83
CA ASN A 85 -20.70 -9.18 10.20
C ASN A 85 -19.36 -9.79 9.76
N ALA A 86 -19.20 -11.12 9.87
CA ALA A 86 -18.03 -11.81 9.35
C ALA A 86 -17.91 -11.68 7.82
N VAL A 87 -19.02 -11.83 7.09
CA VAL A 87 -19.04 -11.67 5.62
C VAL A 87 -18.68 -10.24 5.22
N ILE A 88 -19.26 -9.23 5.86
CA ILE A 88 -18.96 -7.81 5.59
C ILE A 88 -17.47 -7.53 5.85
N GLY A 89 -16.93 -8.03 6.97
CA GLY A 89 -15.51 -7.88 7.29
C GLY A 89 -14.59 -8.52 6.24
N LEU A 90 -14.91 -9.73 5.79
CA LEU A 90 -14.16 -10.40 4.72
C LEU A 90 -14.20 -9.60 3.41
N VAL A 91 -15.38 -9.13 3.00
CA VAL A 91 -15.53 -8.32 1.78
C VAL A 91 -14.68 -7.05 1.85
N LEU A 92 -14.66 -6.36 2.98
CA LEU A 92 -13.82 -5.16 3.17
C LEU A 92 -12.33 -5.47 3.10
N ILE A 93 -11.87 -6.58 3.68
CA ILE A 93 -10.47 -6.99 3.64
C ILE A 93 -10.03 -7.36 2.21
N TYR A 94 -10.88 -8.08 1.48
CA TYR A 94 -10.59 -8.41 0.08
C TYR A 94 -10.60 -7.15 -0.80
N GLY A 95 -11.61 -6.30 -0.66
CA GLY A 95 -11.72 -5.03 -1.38
C GLY A 95 -10.57 -4.07 -1.10
N ALA A 96 -10.12 -3.95 0.15
CA ALA A 96 -8.97 -3.11 0.50
C ALA A 96 -7.67 -3.57 -0.17
N GLY A 97 -7.47 -4.89 -0.32
CA GLY A 97 -6.30 -5.40 -1.02
C GLY A 97 -6.36 -5.20 -2.53
N GLU A 98 -7.54 -5.28 -3.16
CA GLU A 98 -7.70 -4.93 -4.59
C GLU A 98 -7.43 -3.43 -4.84
N ILE A 99 -7.89 -2.56 -3.94
CA ILE A 99 -7.59 -1.13 -4.03
C ILE A 99 -6.09 -0.87 -3.87
N ALA A 100 -5.44 -1.53 -2.90
CA ALA A 100 -4.00 -1.38 -2.70
C ALA A 100 -3.19 -1.87 -3.91
N ASN A 101 -3.62 -2.97 -4.55
CA ASN A 101 -3.02 -3.46 -5.79
C ASN A 101 -3.22 -2.46 -6.93
N TRP A 102 -4.44 -1.95 -7.11
CA TRP A 102 -4.73 -0.94 -8.14
C TRP A 102 -3.90 0.35 -7.95
N VAL A 103 -3.72 0.80 -6.71
CA VAL A 103 -2.85 1.94 -6.41
C VAL A 103 -1.39 1.61 -6.72
N ALA A 104 -0.90 0.43 -6.32
CA ALA A 104 0.47 0.02 -6.60
C ALA A 104 0.74 -0.06 -8.12
N ASP A 105 -0.20 -0.59 -8.90
CA ASP A 105 -0.06 -0.73 -10.35
C ASP A 105 -0.10 0.63 -11.05
N ASN A 106 -0.94 1.58 -10.61
CA ASN A 106 -0.97 2.91 -11.22
C ASN A 106 0.22 3.78 -10.79
N VAL A 107 0.70 3.66 -9.55
CA VAL A 107 1.86 4.41 -9.05
C VAL A 107 3.17 3.88 -9.64
N ALA A 108 3.27 2.58 -9.96
CA ALA A 108 4.44 2.00 -10.60
C ALA A 108 4.56 2.32 -12.12
N ASN A 109 3.52 2.90 -12.71
CA ASN A 109 3.49 3.29 -14.13
C ASN A 109 3.65 4.81 -14.35
N PHE A 110 3.94 5.57 -13.29
CA PHE A 110 4.40 6.97 -13.37
C PHE A 110 5.90 7.05 -13.13
#